data_AF-A0AAE0YB14-F1
#
_entry.id   AF-A0AAE0YB14-F1
#
_cell.length_a   1.000
_cell.length_b   1.000
_cell.length_c   1.000
_cell.angle_alpha   90.00
_cell.angle_beta   90.00
_cell.angle_gamma   90.00
#
_symmetry.space_group_name_H-M   'P 1'
#
loop_
_entity.id
_entity.type
_entity.pdbx_description
1 polymer ?
#
loop_
_entity_poly.entity_id
_entity_poly.type
_entity_poly.pdbx_seq_one_letter_code
_entity_poly.pdbx_strand_id
1 'polypeptide(L)'
;MLYSRATHKFWWTEAKVFCKRLGADLLEILGSEENNYIFELFKSNQEFASIGLHREKSQENFSWLNAGKEQYRNWGYLPEQDEDKNCAVMSFKGQYSSQWINVHCRTPFGYICEQDQGCSILQYGPNCQNRCSRQCGGPKHGCNDTNGSCLSGCNPGYQGDKCDRACDKGTYGLNCLRSCSPGCKGPDNACNHVNGSCVFGCHDGYLEERCDKEASTLSGFVRFITIALVVCLTVIVGIGIFTLTLKQMRESDGENSQIQRIWDSVANYLRPGSGNA
;
A
#
# COMPACT_ATOMS: atom_id res chain seq x y z
N MET A 1 30.87 -12.54 12.58
CA MET A 1 31.01 -13.55 11.49
C MET A 1 32.18 -14.45 11.85
N LEU A 2 32.02 -15.76 11.70
CA LEU A 2 33.12 -16.72 11.76
C LEU A 2 33.55 -17.01 10.31
N TYR A 3 34.84 -16.85 10.03
CA TYR A 3 35.39 -17.15 8.71
C TYR A 3 36.29 -18.36 8.80
N SER A 4 36.18 -19.26 7.83
CA SER A 4 37.04 -20.43 7.73
C SER A 4 37.53 -20.59 6.31
N ARG A 5 38.83 -20.88 6.15
CA ARG A 5 39.44 -21.13 4.84
C ARG A 5 39.77 -22.61 4.70
N ALA A 6 39.27 -23.23 3.65
CA ALA A 6 39.65 -24.56 3.22
C ALA A 6 40.75 -24.49 2.16
N THR A 7 41.79 -25.31 2.33
CA THR A 7 42.89 -25.46 1.35
C THR A 7 42.62 -26.55 0.33
N HIS A 8 41.68 -27.46 0.63
CA HIS A 8 41.22 -28.46 -0.33
C HIS A 8 40.52 -27.77 -1.50
N LYS A 9 40.85 -28.19 -2.72
CA LYS A 9 40.42 -27.50 -3.93
C LYS A 9 39.13 -28.09 -4.47
N PHE A 10 38.11 -27.26 -4.65
CA PHE A 10 36.83 -27.62 -5.25
C PHE A 10 36.49 -26.67 -6.39
N TRP A 11 35.67 -27.11 -7.33
CA TRP A 11 35.00 -26.16 -8.21
C TRP A 11 33.96 -25.36 -7.40
N TRP A 12 33.59 -24.19 -7.92
CA TRP A 12 32.83 -23.21 -7.15
C TRP A 12 31.52 -23.76 -6.56
N THR A 13 30.79 -24.58 -7.33
CA THR A 13 29.51 -25.18 -6.89
C THR A 13 29.68 -26.20 -5.78
N GLU A 14 30.80 -26.95 -5.75
CA GLU A 14 31.12 -27.90 -4.69
C GLU A 14 31.51 -27.17 -3.41
N ALA A 15 32.35 -26.14 -3.54
CA ALA A 15 32.72 -25.28 -2.42
C ALA A 15 31.47 -24.68 -1.75
N LYS A 16 30.52 -24.17 -2.54
CA LYS A 16 29.22 -23.68 -2.05
C LYS A 16 28.44 -24.76 -1.28
N VAL A 17 28.30 -25.95 -1.87
CA VAL A 17 27.59 -27.07 -1.21
C VAL A 17 28.30 -27.46 0.09
N PHE A 18 29.62 -27.43 0.13
CA PHE A 18 30.39 -27.77 1.32
C PHE A 18 30.21 -26.74 2.44
N CYS A 19 30.34 -25.43 2.15
CA CYS A 19 30.04 -24.39 3.14
C CYS A 19 28.61 -24.55 3.68
N LYS A 20 27.63 -24.81 2.81
CA LYS A 20 26.24 -25.06 3.22
C LYS A 20 26.08 -26.25 4.17
N ARG A 21 26.82 -27.34 3.95
CA ARG A 21 26.81 -28.51 4.86
C ARG A 21 27.38 -28.20 6.25
N LEU A 22 28.20 -27.17 6.37
CA LEU A 22 28.73 -26.68 7.64
C LEU A 22 27.85 -25.63 8.31
N GLY A 23 26.66 -25.34 7.77
CA GLY A 23 25.80 -24.25 8.27
C GLY A 23 26.34 -22.86 7.94
N ALA A 24 27.19 -22.75 6.93
CA ALA A 24 27.83 -21.53 6.44
C ALA A 24 27.37 -21.23 4.99
N ASP A 25 27.90 -20.18 4.38
CA ASP A 25 27.88 -19.97 2.92
C ASP A 25 29.29 -19.62 2.42
N LEU A 26 29.50 -19.55 1.10
CA LEU A 26 30.73 -18.95 0.59
C LEU A 26 30.78 -17.47 0.97
N LEU A 27 31.98 -16.98 1.32
CA LEU A 27 32.23 -15.62 1.76
C LEU A 27 31.58 -14.54 0.86
N GLU A 28 30.81 -13.66 1.45
CA GLU A 28 30.38 -12.39 0.90
C GLU A 28 31.23 -11.26 1.48
N ILE A 29 31.57 -10.26 0.67
CA ILE A 29 32.37 -9.12 1.14
C ILE A 29 31.55 -7.86 0.90
N LEU A 30 31.03 -7.29 1.98
CA LEU A 30 30.07 -6.19 1.93
C LEU A 30 30.74 -4.81 1.98
N GLY A 31 32.01 -4.74 2.38
CA GLY A 31 32.75 -3.48 2.49
C GLY A 31 34.27 -3.65 2.50
N SER A 32 34.97 -2.51 2.43
CA SER A 32 36.44 -2.47 2.42
C SER A 32 37.08 -2.94 3.72
N GLU A 33 36.45 -2.66 4.87
CA GLU A 33 36.92 -3.12 6.18
C GLU A 33 36.94 -4.65 6.26
N GLU A 34 35.85 -5.30 5.82
CA GLU A 34 35.75 -6.75 5.75
C GLU A 34 36.75 -7.33 4.76
N ASN A 35 36.88 -6.75 3.56
CA ASN A 35 37.87 -7.20 2.58
C ASN A 35 39.29 -7.24 3.17
N ASN A 36 39.70 -6.14 3.82
CA ASN A 36 41.02 -6.03 4.42
C ASN A 36 41.20 -7.02 5.57
N TYR A 37 40.17 -7.20 6.39
CA TYR A 37 40.18 -8.19 7.47
C TYR A 37 40.38 -9.62 6.94
N ILE A 38 39.63 -10.03 5.91
CA ILE A 38 39.76 -11.36 5.29
C ILE A 38 41.14 -11.53 4.65
N PHE A 39 41.65 -10.51 3.96
CA PHE A 39 43.00 -10.53 3.41
C PHE A 39 44.03 -10.80 4.49
N GLU A 40 44.02 -9.99 5.55
CA GLU A 40 44.97 -10.10 6.66
C GLU A 40 44.87 -11.44 7.39
N LEU A 41 43.66 -11.96 7.56
CA LEU A 41 43.40 -13.24 8.22
C LEU A 41 43.98 -14.43 7.45
N PHE A 42 43.97 -14.38 6.10
CA PHE A 42 44.32 -15.54 5.26
C PHE A 42 45.47 -15.32 4.27
N LYS A 43 46.23 -14.22 4.35
CA LYS A 43 47.36 -13.93 3.45
C LYS A 43 48.53 -14.93 3.53
N SER A 44 48.62 -15.71 4.61
CA SER A 44 49.68 -16.71 4.75
C SER A 44 49.36 -17.98 3.94
N ASN A 45 50.33 -18.45 3.15
CA ASN A 45 50.40 -19.78 2.52
C ASN A 45 49.57 -20.09 1.25
N GLN A 46 48.69 -19.23 0.75
CA GLN A 46 47.89 -19.53 -0.46
C GLN A 46 47.82 -18.33 -1.42
N GLU A 47 47.58 -18.59 -2.71
CA GLU A 47 47.50 -17.55 -3.74
C GLU A 47 46.07 -17.05 -3.96
N PHE A 48 45.10 -17.96 -4.06
CA PHE A 48 43.70 -17.63 -4.35
C PHE A 48 42.73 -18.40 -3.45
N ALA A 49 41.54 -17.85 -3.22
CA ALA A 49 40.41 -18.62 -2.71
C ALA A 49 39.09 -18.17 -3.32
N SER A 50 38.20 -19.12 -3.61
CA SER A 50 36.83 -18.86 -4.04
C SER A 50 36.03 -18.13 -2.97
N ILE A 51 35.25 -17.16 -3.44
CA ILE A 51 34.29 -16.36 -2.68
C ILE A 51 32.88 -16.52 -3.28
N GLY A 52 31.86 -16.03 -2.59
CA GLY A 52 30.44 -16.16 -2.97
C GLY A 52 30.00 -15.34 -4.18
N LEU A 53 30.86 -14.46 -4.71
CA LEU A 53 30.54 -13.63 -5.87
C LEU A 53 30.54 -14.46 -7.17
N HIS A 54 29.41 -14.46 -7.88
CA HIS A 54 29.26 -15.15 -9.15
C HIS A 54 28.33 -14.40 -10.11
N ARG A 55 28.32 -14.82 -11.37
CA ARG A 55 27.42 -14.34 -12.42
C ARG A 55 26.68 -15.55 -13.00
N GLU A 56 25.36 -15.47 -13.12
CA GLU A 56 24.62 -16.47 -13.89
C GLU A 56 24.75 -16.19 -15.38
N LYS A 57 24.71 -17.22 -16.23
CA LYS A 57 24.89 -17.06 -17.70
C LYS A 57 23.90 -16.09 -18.35
N SER A 58 22.74 -15.86 -17.73
CA SER A 58 21.69 -14.94 -18.20
C SER A 58 21.78 -13.55 -17.56
N GLN A 59 22.71 -13.32 -16.65
CA GLN A 59 22.90 -12.04 -15.96
C GLN A 59 24.15 -11.33 -16.49
N GLU A 60 24.05 -10.03 -16.74
CA GLU A 60 25.22 -9.23 -17.15
C GLU A 60 26.18 -9.00 -15.97
N ASN A 61 25.64 -8.88 -14.76
CA ASN A 61 26.36 -8.45 -13.57
C ASN A 61 26.63 -9.59 -12.58
N PHE A 62 27.78 -9.51 -11.91
CA PHE A 62 28.07 -10.34 -10.74
C PHE A 62 27.18 -9.95 -9.56
N SER A 63 26.71 -10.96 -8.84
CA SER A 63 25.92 -10.83 -7.62
C SER A 63 26.45 -11.74 -6.51
N TRP A 64 26.27 -11.29 -5.27
CA TRP A 64 26.50 -12.09 -4.08
C TRP A 64 25.35 -13.06 -3.87
N LEU A 65 25.59 -14.14 -3.11
CA LEU A 65 24.59 -15.20 -2.89
C LEU A 65 23.32 -14.68 -2.21
N ASN A 66 23.49 -13.66 -1.38
CA ASN A 66 22.44 -12.88 -0.76
C ASN A 66 22.41 -11.49 -1.41
N ALA A 67 21.47 -11.28 -2.34
CA ALA A 67 21.27 -10.03 -3.10
C ALA A 67 20.88 -8.77 -2.27
N GLY A 68 21.23 -8.72 -0.98
CA GLY A 68 20.61 -7.85 0.02
C GLY A 68 21.40 -6.62 0.46
N LYS A 69 22.70 -6.45 0.16
CA LYS A 69 23.45 -5.26 0.62
C LYS A 69 24.69 -4.95 -0.24
N GLU A 70 24.80 -3.66 -0.58
CA GLU A 70 25.94 -2.83 -1.01
C GLU A 70 26.68 -3.04 -2.36
N GLN A 71 27.12 -1.89 -2.89
CA GLN A 71 27.79 -1.68 -4.17
C GLN A 71 29.31 -1.85 -4.08
N TYR A 72 29.85 -2.36 -2.96
CA TYR A 72 31.29 -2.51 -2.81
C TYR A 72 31.85 -3.43 -3.89
N ARG A 73 32.93 -2.98 -4.55
CA ARG A 73 33.64 -3.70 -5.61
C ARG A 73 35.13 -3.53 -5.38
N ASN A 74 35.86 -4.63 -5.44
CA ASN A 74 37.31 -4.63 -5.29
C ASN A 74 37.99 -5.51 -6.34
N TRP A 75 37.56 -5.37 -7.59
CA TRP A 75 38.13 -6.10 -8.71
C TRP A 75 39.57 -5.66 -9.00
N GLY A 76 40.47 -6.60 -9.28
CA GLY A 76 41.84 -6.30 -9.73
C GLY A 76 41.89 -5.76 -11.17
N TYR A 77 40.89 -6.11 -11.98
CA TYR A 77 40.63 -5.58 -13.30
C TYR A 77 39.13 -5.73 -13.63
N LEU A 78 38.61 -4.97 -14.59
CA LEU A 78 37.19 -5.03 -14.95
C LEU A 78 36.82 -6.41 -15.52
N PRO A 79 35.84 -7.14 -14.94
CA PRO A 79 35.51 -8.51 -15.33
C PRO A 79 34.71 -8.61 -16.65
N GLU A 80 34.49 -7.49 -17.33
CA GLU A 80 33.75 -7.40 -18.61
C GLU A 80 34.49 -8.06 -19.79
N GLN A 81 35.76 -8.45 -19.61
CA GLN A 81 36.62 -8.91 -20.70
C GLN A 81 36.52 -10.42 -21.01
N ASP A 82 35.68 -11.20 -20.31
CA ASP A 82 35.63 -12.66 -20.51
C ASP A 82 34.24 -13.27 -20.23
N GLU A 83 33.61 -13.84 -21.26
CA GLU A 83 32.22 -14.34 -21.23
C GLU A 83 32.06 -15.64 -20.42
N ASP A 84 33.13 -16.41 -20.22
CA ASP A 84 33.05 -17.73 -19.59
C ASP A 84 33.60 -17.80 -18.15
N LYS A 85 34.17 -16.69 -17.66
CA LYS A 85 34.69 -16.54 -16.29
C LYS A 85 33.65 -15.92 -15.36
N ASN A 86 32.72 -16.76 -14.92
CA ASN A 86 31.52 -16.36 -14.20
C ASN A 86 31.59 -16.53 -12.66
N CYS A 87 32.75 -16.88 -12.11
CA CYS A 87 32.95 -17.02 -10.66
C CYS A 87 34.14 -16.18 -10.20
N ALA A 88 34.17 -15.79 -8.92
CA ALA A 88 35.25 -14.95 -8.41
C ALA A 88 36.15 -15.69 -7.40
N VAL A 89 37.41 -15.29 -7.38
CA VAL A 89 38.36 -15.60 -6.30
C VAL A 89 38.94 -14.31 -5.72
N MET A 90 39.27 -14.34 -4.43
CA MET A 90 40.13 -13.34 -3.81
C MET A 90 41.60 -13.75 -3.98
N SER A 91 42.43 -12.80 -4.40
CA SER A 91 43.87 -12.96 -4.52
C SER A 91 44.58 -12.50 -3.25
N PHE A 92 45.51 -13.31 -2.77
CA PHE A 92 46.28 -13.08 -1.55
C PHE A 92 47.75 -12.76 -1.83
N LYS A 93 48.19 -12.86 -3.11
CA LYS A 93 49.57 -12.64 -3.54
C LYS A 93 49.61 -12.00 -4.94
N GLY A 94 50.80 -11.55 -5.33
CA GLY A 94 51.06 -11.04 -6.69
C GLY A 94 50.45 -9.66 -6.94
N GLN A 95 50.30 -9.32 -8.21
CA GLN A 95 49.88 -7.98 -8.67
C GLN A 95 48.51 -7.55 -8.14
N TYR A 96 47.58 -8.49 -7.97
CA TYR A 96 46.21 -8.24 -7.56
C TYR A 96 45.97 -8.59 -6.08
N SER A 97 47.02 -8.57 -5.25
CA SER A 97 46.94 -8.89 -3.83
C SER A 97 45.86 -8.06 -3.14
N SER A 98 45.01 -8.72 -2.34
CA SER A 98 43.82 -8.15 -1.67
C SER A 98 42.63 -7.85 -2.58
N GLN A 99 42.71 -8.13 -3.89
CA GLN A 99 41.66 -7.85 -4.87
C GLN A 99 41.00 -9.13 -5.41
N TRP A 100 39.87 -8.97 -6.11
CA TRP A 100 39.10 -10.07 -6.69
C TRP A 100 39.40 -10.25 -8.18
N ILE A 101 39.34 -11.50 -8.64
CA ILE A 101 39.61 -11.89 -10.02
C ILE A 101 38.50 -12.83 -10.48
N ASN A 102 37.97 -12.62 -11.69
CA ASN A 102 37.02 -13.55 -12.29
C ASN A 102 37.75 -14.76 -12.89
N VAL A 103 37.17 -15.95 -12.70
CA VAL A 103 37.72 -17.25 -13.11
C VAL A 103 36.62 -18.14 -13.67
N HIS A 104 36.99 -19.19 -14.40
CA HIS A 104 36.03 -20.23 -14.78
C HIS A 104 35.55 -20.96 -13.52
N CYS A 105 34.24 -21.12 -13.37
CA CYS A 105 33.64 -21.75 -12.20
C CYS A 105 34.09 -23.22 -11.97
N ARG A 106 34.59 -23.88 -13.02
CA ARG A 106 35.10 -25.26 -12.97
C ARG A 106 36.59 -25.34 -12.59
N THR A 107 37.29 -24.21 -12.48
CA THR A 107 38.67 -24.20 -12.01
C THR A 107 38.69 -24.46 -10.50
N PRO A 108 39.42 -25.48 -10.03
CA PRO A 108 39.40 -25.86 -8.63
C PRO A 108 40.31 -24.95 -7.78
N PHE A 109 39.74 -24.32 -6.76
CA PHE A 109 40.45 -23.46 -5.80
C PHE A 109 40.13 -23.86 -4.36
N GLY A 110 41.00 -23.46 -3.42
CA GLY A 110 40.57 -23.38 -2.02
C GLY A 110 39.44 -22.36 -1.88
N TYR A 111 38.71 -22.37 -0.77
CA TYR A 111 37.50 -21.54 -0.61
C TYR A 111 37.38 -21.01 0.80
N ILE A 112 36.67 -19.90 0.95
CA ILE A 112 36.39 -19.29 2.25
C ILE A 112 34.91 -19.41 2.51
N CYS A 113 34.55 -20.04 3.62
CA CYS A 113 33.20 -20.05 4.13
C CYS A 113 33.04 -18.92 5.15
N GLU A 114 31.92 -18.22 5.07
CA GLU A 114 31.43 -17.33 6.11
C GLU A 114 30.26 -17.98 6.84
N GLN A 115 30.28 -17.86 8.15
CA GLN A 115 29.20 -18.30 9.01
C GLN A 115 28.77 -17.12 9.87
N ASP A 116 27.47 -16.82 9.84
CA ASP A 116 26.89 -15.96 10.86
C ASP A 116 27.20 -16.57 12.23
N GLN A 117 27.85 -15.80 13.11
CA GLN A 117 28.02 -16.20 14.50
C GLN A 117 26.69 -16.17 15.29
N GLY A 118 25.62 -15.72 14.62
CA GLY A 118 24.24 -15.77 15.08
C GLY A 118 23.41 -16.77 14.27
N CYS A 119 22.11 -16.66 14.40
CA CYS A 119 21.18 -17.45 13.61
C CYS A 119 21.09 -16.93 12.17
N SER A 120 20.71 -17.82 11.24
CA SER A 120 20.38 -17.36 9.88
C SER A 120 19.36 -16.21 9.95
N ILE A 121 19.34 -15.32 8.96
CA ILE A 121 18.45 -14.15 8.94
C ILE A 121 16.95 -14.47 9.18
N LEU A 122 16.54 -15.73 9.00
CA LEU A 122 15.18 -16.24 9.21
C LEU A 122 14.98 -16.97 10.54
N GLN A 123 15.97 -17.00 11.42
CA GLN A 123 15.97 -17.75 12.67
C GLN A 123 16.44 -16.89 13.84
N TYR A 124 16.04 -17.28 15.05
CA TYR A 124 16.47 -16.61 16.28
C TYR A 124 16.41 -17.52 17.52
N GLY A 125 16.96 -17.02 18.62
CA GLY A 125 16.94 -17.65 19.93
C GLY A 125 18.00 -18.74 20.12
N PRO A 126 17.97 -19.46 21.26
CA PRO A 126 19.00 -20.44 21.59
C PRO A 126 19.06 -21.53 20.53
N ASN A 127 20.27 -21.79 20.01
CA ASN A 127 20.53 -22.78 18.95
C ASN A 127 19.66 -22.59 17.69
N CYS A 128 19.14 -21.37 17.44
CA CYS A 128 18.41 -21.03 16.22
C CYS A 128 17.15 -21.85 15.96
N GLN A 129 16.51 -22.29 17.04
CA GLN A 129 15.32 -23.14 16.99
C GLN A 129 14.05 -22.36 16.60
N ASN A 130 14.01 -21.04 16.81
CA ASN A 130 12.86 -20.23 16.44
C ASN A 130 13.03 -19.64 15.04
N ARG A 131 11.91 -19.38 14.37
CA ARG A 131 11.88 -18.74 13.06
C ARG A 131 11.29 -17.35 13.14
N CYS A 132 11.82 -16.43 12.36
CA CYS A 132 11.28 -15.08 12.21
C CYS A 132 9.83 -15.13 11.71
N SER A 133 9.02 -14.14 12.11
CA SER A 133 7.66 -13.98 11.60
C SER A 133 7.70 -13.73 10.10
N ARG A 134 6.80 -14.37 9.34
CA ARG A 134 6.60 -14.07 7.91
C ARG A 134 6.06 -12.65 7.67
N GLN A 135 5.63 -11.97 8.73
CA GLN A 135 5.12 -10.61 8.70
C GLN A 135 6.18 -9.56 9.03
N CYS A 136 7.43 -9.97 9.31
CA CYS A 136 8.55 -9.04 9.29
C CYS A 136 8.63 -8.38 7.90
N GLY A 137 8.86 -7.08 7.85
CA GLY A 137 9.01 -6.32 6.62
C GLY A 137 10.28 -6.68 5.84
N GLY A 138 10.39 -6.12 4.64
CA GLY A 138 11.57 -6.26 3.78
C GLY A 138 11.61 -7.57 2.98
N PRO A 139 12.54 -7.69 2.02
CA PRO A 139 12.56 -8.78 1.04
C PRO A 139 12.90 -10.16 1.63
N LYS A 140 13.44 -10.20 2.85
CA LYS A 140 13.86 -11.44 3.52
C LYS A 140 13.09 -11.77 4.79
N HIS A 141 12.12 -10.95 5.19
CA HIS A 141 11.36 -11.15 6.45
C HIS A 141 12.28 -11.40 7.66
N GLY A 142 13.41 -10.71 7.71
CA GLY A 142 14.48 -10.98 8.67
C GLY A 142 14.21 -10.43 10.06
N CYS A 143 14.74 -11.10 11.08
CA CYS A 143 14.63 -10.70 12.48
C CYS A 143 15.97 -10.77 13.21
N ASN A 144 16.05 -10.10 14.35
CA ASN A 144 17.18 -10.15 15.26
C ASN A 144 17.35 -11.58 15.77
N ASP A 145 18.56 -12.11 15.62
CA ASP A 145 18.94 -13.48 15.93
C ASP A 145 18.83 -13.86 17.41
N THR A 146 18.76 -12.88 18.31
CA THR A 146 18.74 -13.10 19.75
C THR A 146 17.31 -13.10 20.27
N ASN A 147 16.54 -12.06 19.96
CA ASN A 147 15.19 -11.87 20.54
C ASN A 147 14.05 -12.11 19.54
N GLY A 148 14.33 -12.17 18.23
CA GLY A 148 13.33 -12.40 17.18
C GLY A 148 12.60 -11.16 16.68
N SER A 149 13.02 -9.96 17.09
CA SER A 149 12.38 -8.71 16.65
C SER A 149 12.72 -8.39 15.19
N CYS A 150 11.73 -7.99 14.39
CA CYS A 150 11.88 -7.77 12.96
C CYS A 150 12.81 -6.59 12.66
N LEU A 151 13.79 -6.80 11.79
CA LEU A 151 14.83 -5.81 11.47
C LEU A 151 14.33 -4.66 10.58
N SER A 152 13.24 -4.89 9.83
CA SER A 152 12.67 -3.91 8.89
C SER A 152 11.24 -3.51 9.26
N GLY A 153 10.88 -3.63 10.54
CA GLY A 153 9.52 -3.39 11.02
C GLY A 153 8.53 -4.44 10.52
N CYS A 154 7.24 -4.12 10.48
CA CYS A 154 6.17 -5.03 10.11
C CYS A 154 5.60 -4.77 8.71
N ASN A 155 5.11 -5.82 8.07
CA ASN A 155 4.20 -5.70 6.94
C ASN A 155 2.92 -4.96 7.34
N PRO A 156 2.24 -4.26 6.39
CA PRO A 156 0.96 -3.63 6.67
C PRO A 156 -0.06 -4.60 7.30
N GLY A 157 -0.75 -4.13 8.33
CA GLY A 157 -1.74 -4.91 9.06
C GLY A 157 -1.22 -5.74 10.22
N TYR A 158 0.07 -5.63 10.55
CA TYR A 158 0.70 -6.28 11.70
C TYR A 158 1.48 -5.28 12.56
N GLN A 159 1.62 -5.61 13.84
CA GLN A 159 2.25 -4.77 14.85
C GLN A 159 3.00 -5.58 15.92
N GLY A 160 3.79 -4.87 16.73
CA GLY A 160 4.68 -5.43 17.75
C GLY A 160 6.06 -5.77 17.21
N ASP A 161 7.04 -5.95 18.09
CA ASP A 161 8.44 -6.10 17.71
C ASP A 161 8.69 -7.32 16.82
N LYS A 162 7.89 -8.38 16.97
CA LYS A 162 7.97 -9.62 16.18
C LYS A 162 6.94 -9.70 15.05
N CYS A 163 6.08 -8.69 14.91
CA CYS A 163 5.01 -8.65 13.90
C CYS A 163 4.13 -9.91 13.93
N ASP A 164 3.86 -10.46 15.11
CA ASP A 164 3.04 -11.65 15.33
C ASP A 164 1.58 -11.30 15.67
N ARG A 165 1.29 -10.02 15.88
CA ARG A 165 -0.05 -9.51 16.18
C ARG A 165 -0.59 -8.74 14.98
N ALA A 166 -1.83 -9.03 14.58
CA ALA A 166 -2.55 -8.19 13.63
C ALA A 166 -2.89 -6.83 14.27
N CYS A 167 -3.24 -5.83 13.44
CA CYS A 167 -3.80 -4.59 13.95
C CYS A 167 -5.05 -4.83 14.78
N ASP A 168 -5.21 -4.04 15.84
CA ASP A 168 -6.39 -4.09 16.69
C ASP A 168 -7.64 -3.70 15.89
N LYS A 169 -8.80 -4.19 16.34
CA LYS A 169 -10.09 -3.91 15.67
C LYS A 169 -10.28 -2.41 15.50
N GLY A 170 -10.78 -2.01 14.34
CA GLY A 170 -10.97 -0.60 14.01
C GLY A 170 -9.71 0.08 13.45
N THR A 171 -8.57 -0.62 13.32
CA THR A 171 -7.33 -0.08 12.72
C THR A 171 -6.75 -0.98 11.62
N TYR A 172 -6.00 -0.40 10.69
CA TYR A 172 -5.39 -1.11 9.57
C TYR A 172 -4.12 -0.43 9.02
N GLY A 173 -3.43 -1.14 8.12
CA GLY A 173 -2.32 -0.60 7.32
C GLY A 173 -0.97 -0.64 8.04
N LEU A 174 0.00 0.12 7.51
CA LEU A 174 1.35 0.16 8.07
C LEU A 174 1.32 0.76 9.49
N ASN A 175 1.92 0.04 10.45
CA ASN A 175 1.94 0.40 11.88
C ASN A 175 0.55 0.62 12.49
N CYS A 176 -0.53 0.10 11.87
CA CYS A 176 -1.90 0.26 12.36
C CYS A 176 -2.35 1.72 12.54
N LEU A 177 -1.75 2.65 11.78
CA LEU A 177 -2.01 4.09 11.91
C LEU A 177 -3.31 4.55 11.25
N ARG A 178 -3.96 3.70 10.44
CA ARG A 178 -5.22 4.06 9.78
C ARG A 178 -6.38 3.48 10.55
N SER A 179 -7.44 4.26 10.69
CA SER A 179 -8.70 3.81 11.31
C SER A 179 -9.67 3.32 10.25
N CYS A 180 -10.43 2.27 10.57
CA CYS A 180 -11.53 1.79 9.73
C CYS A 180 -12.62 2.86 9.60
N SER A 181 -13.30 2.91 8.46
CA SER A 181 -14.41 3.85 8.25
C SER A 181 -15.52 3.63 9.28
N PRO A 182 -16.13 4.69 9.85
CA PRO A 182 -17.35 4.56 10.65
C PRO A 182 -18.54 3.99 9.84
N GLY A 183 -18.44 3.99 8.50
CA GLY A 183 -19.42 3.36 7.63
C GLY A 183 -19.31 1.83 7.58
N CYS A 184 -18.27 1.20 8.14
CA CYS A 184 -18.15 -0.26 8.17
C CYS A 184 -19.17 -0.87 9.13
N LYS A 185 -19.95 -1.86 8.65
CA LYS A 185 -20.80 -2.69 9.51
C LYS A 185 -19.96 -3.60 10.43
N GLY A 186 -20.58 -4.03 11.52
CA GLY A 186 -20.00 -4.99 12.47
C GLY A 186 -19.42 -4.34 13.73
N PRO A 187 -18.92 -5.15 14.68
CA PRO A 187 -18.36 -4.63 15.92
C PRO A 187 -17.11 -3.79 15.65
N ASP A 188 -16.98 -2.65 16.35
CA ASP A 188 -15.82 -1.74 16.28
C ASP A 188 -15.46 -1.29 14.85
N ASN A 189 -16.46 -1.11 13.98
CA ASN A 189 -16.26 -0.78 12.56
C ASN A 189 -15.34 -1.78 11.85
N ALA A 190 -15.53 -3.08 12.10
CA ALA A 190 -14.64 -4.15 11.65
C ALA A 190 -14.25 -4.04 10.16
N CYS A 191 -12.97 -3.82 9.92
CA CYS A 191 -12.37 -3.83 8.59
C CYS A 191 -11.14 -4.75 8.53
N ASN A 192 -10.73 -5.10 7.31
CA ASN A 192 -9.54 -5.88 7.05
C ASN A 192 -8.31 -5.13 7.54
N HIS A 193 -7.56 -5.73 8.46
CA HIS A 193 -6.41 -5.11 9.11
C HIS A 193 -5.27 -4.72 8.15
N VAL A 194 -5.19 -5.29 6.95
CA VAL A 194 -4.16 -4.96 5.95
C VAL A 194 -4.57 -3.78 5.08
N ASN A 195 -5.73 -3.87 4.45
CA ASN A 195 -6.14 -2.94 3.39
C ASN A 195 -7.34 -2.05 3.78
N GLY A 196 -7.96 -2.23 4.94
CA GLY A 196 -9.03 -1.40 5.44
C GLY A 196 -10.43 -1.63 4.85
N SER A 197 -10.64 -2.66 4.03
CA SER A 197 -11.98 -2.94 3.49
C SER A 197 -12.93 -3.52 4.52
N CYS A 198 -14.20 -3.13 4.49
CA CYS A 198 -15.16 -3.50 5.53
C CYS A 198 -15.58 -4.97 5.37
N VAL A 199 -15.38 -5.76 6.43
CA VAL A 199 -15.60 -7.23 6.38
C VAL A 199 -17.09 -7.56 6.28
N PHE A 200 -17.95 -6.72 6.85
CA PHE A 200 -19.42 -6.90 6.86
C PHE A 200 -20.14 -5.94 5.90
N GLY A 201 -19.41 -5.32 4.97
CA GLY A 201 -19.95 -4.30 4.06
C GLY A 201 -20.28 -2.98 4.75
N CYS A 202 -21.02 -2.13 4.06
CA CYS A 202 -21.31 -0.75 4.48
C CYS A 202 -22.65 -0.59 5.17
N HIS A 203 -22.71 0.32 6.15
CA HIS A 203 -23.94 0.92 6.65
C HIS A 203 -24.69 1.63 5.52
N ASP A 204 -26.01 1.74 5.66
CA ASP A 204 -26.86 2.39 4.65
C ASP A 204 -26.41 3.84 4.47
N GLY A 205 -26.25 4.27 3.22
CA GLY A 205 -25.72 5.59 2.92
C GLY A 205 -24.21 5.68 2.83
N TYR A 206 -23.46 4.57 2.90
CA TYR A 206 -22.04 4.52 2.57
C TYR A 206 -21.77 3.63 1.34
N LEU A 207 -20.75 3.97 0.55
CA LEU A 207 -20.40 3.32 -0.72
C LEU A 207 -18.91 2.95 -0.76
N GLU A 208 -18.55 2.10 -1.74
CA GLU A 208 -17.20 1.52 -1.95
C GLU A 208 -16.81 0.43 -0.94
N GLU A 209 -15.71 -0.27 -1.19
CA GLU A 209 -15.27 -1.43 -0.37
C GLU A 209 -14.82 -1.03 1.04
N ARG A 210 -14.41 0.23 1.23
CA ARG A 210 -14.00 0.78 2.52
C ARG A 210 -15.07 1.63 3.18
N CYS A 211 -16.21 1.88 2.52
CA CYS A 211 -17.28 2.71 3.05
C CYS A 211 -16.81 4.13 3.43
N ASP A 212 -15.80 4.68 2.74
CA ASP A 212 -15.23 6.01 3.02
C ASP A 212 -16.08 7.14 2.41
N LYS A 213 -16.98 6.81 1.46
CA LYS A 213 -17.84 7.78 0.78
C LYS A 213 -19.28 7.64 1.21
N GLU A 214 -19.89 8.76 1.58
CA GLU A 214 -21.34 8.83 1.77
C GLU A 214 -22.03 8.80 0.40
N ALA A 215 -23.10 8.02 0.28
CA ALA A 215 -24.00 8.05 -0.85
C ALA A 215 -24.61 9.45 -0.90
N SER A 216 -24.17 10.26 -1.86
CA SER A 216 -24.73 11.59 -2.09
C SER A 216 -26.22 11.44 -2.29
N THR A 217 -26.97 11.83 -1.27
CA THR A 217 -28.42 11.69 -1.35
C THR A 217 -28.89 12.66 -2.43
N LEU A 218 -29.37 12.11 -3.56
CA LEU A 218 -30.18 12.83 -4.54
C LEU A 218 -31.39 13.53 -3.87
N SER A 219 -31.64 13.24 -2.58
CA SER A 219 -32.53 13.92 -1.64
C SER A 219 -32.44 15.45 -1.69
N GLY A 220 -31.24 16.05 -1.85
CA GLY A 220 -31.11 17.51 -1.91
C GLY A 220 -31.87 18.11 -3.10
N PHE A 221 -31.51 17.71 -4.32
CA PHE A 221 -32.16 18.18 -5.55
C PHE A 221 -33.62 17.74 -5.66
N VAL A 222 -33.96 16.52 -5.23
CA VAL A 222 -35.35 16.03 -5.23
C VAL A 222 -36.22 16.83 -4.25
N ARG A 223 -35.70 17.23 -3.08
CA ARG A 223 -36.41 18.14 -2.17
C ARG A 223 -36.64 19.52 -2.80
N PHE A 224 -35.65 20.08 -3.51
CA PHE A 224 -35.85 21.34 -4.23
C PHE A 224 -36.88 21.23 -5.35
N ILE A 225 -36.84 20.15 -6.14
CA ILE A 225 -37.79 19.91 -7.23
C ILE A 225 -39.20 19.73 -6.68
N THR A 226 -39.38 18.93 -5.63
CA THR A 226 -40.70 18.72 -5.00
C THR A 226 -41.28 20.01 -4.40
N ILE A 227 -40.48 20.80 -3.68
CA ILE A 227 -40.91 22.11 -3.16
C ILE A 227 -41.28 23.06 -4.31
N ALA A 228 -40.46 23.13 -5.36
CA ALA A 228 -40.74 23.98 -6.52
C ALA A 228 -42.06 23.60 -7.21
N LEU A 229 -42.30 22.29 -7.42
CA LEU A 229 -43.55 21.81 -8.02
C LEU A 229 -44.78 22.12 -7.15
N VAL A 230 -44.69 21.95 -5.82
CA VAL A 230 -45.79 22.28 -4.91
C VAL A 230 -46.08 23.78 -4.93
N VAL A 231 -45.05 24.64 -4.86
CA VAL A 231 -45.21 26.10 -4.95
C VAL A 231 -45.85 26.48 -6.30
N CYS A 232 -45.35 25.96 -7.41
CA CYS A 232 -45.94 26.19 -8.73
C CYS A 232 -47.43 25.80 -8.78
N LEU A 233 -47.80 24.63 -8.26
CA LEU A 233 -49.20 24.19 -8.22
C LEU A 233 -50.07 25.12 -7.37
N THR A 234 -49.59 25.55 -6.20
CA THR A 234 -50.36 26.49 -5.34
C THR A 234 -50.57 27.85 -5.99
N VAL A 235 -49.57 28.37 -6.73
CA VAL A 235 -49.68 29.62 -7.48
C VAL A 235 -50.66 29.47 -8.64
N ILE A 236 -50.58 28.37 -9.41
CA ILE A 236 -51.50 28.09 -10.52
C ILE A 236 -52.94 27.99 -10.02
N VAL A 237 -53.18 27.24 -8.94
CA VAL A 237 -54.51 27.12 -8.32
C VAL A 237 -54.99 28.47 -7.79
N GLY A 238 -54.11 29.24 -7.14
CA GLY A 238 -54.43 30.59 -6.64
C GLY A 238 -54.82 31.56 -7.76
N ILE A 239 -54.07 31.58 -8.87
CA ILE A 239 -54.41 32.36 -10.07
C ILE A 239 -55.72 31.88 -10.69
N GLY A 240 -55.95 30.56 -10.74
CA GLY A 240 -57.21 29.97 -11.22
C GLY A 240 -58.41 30.41 -10.39
N ILE A 241 -58.31 30.33 -9.06
CA ILE A 241 -59.36 30.81 -8.15
C ILE A 241 -59.57 32.31 -8.32
N PHE A 242 -58.49 33.10 -8.36
CA PHE A 242 -58.58 34.55 -8.51
C PHE A 242 -59.28 34.94 -9.82
N THR A 243 -58.88 34.33 -10.95
CA THR A 243 -59.53 34.58 -12.25
C THR A 243 -60.99 34.14 -12.27
N LEU A 244 -61.34 33.02 -11.61
CA LEU A 244 -62.73 32.59 -11.43
C LEU A 244 -63.54 33.58 -10.59
N THR A 245 -62.98 34.09 -9.49
CA THR A 245 -63.65 35.10 -8.66
C THR A 245 -63.80 36.42 -9.40
N LEU A 246 -62.81 36.85 -10.19
CA LEU A 246 -62.92 38.02 -11.05
C LEU A 246 -63.98 37.84 -12.14
N LYS A 247 -64.09 36.63 -12.70
CA LYS A 247 -65.14 36.30 -13.67
C LYS A 247 -66.53 36.38 -13.01
N GLN A 248 -66.69 35.81 -11.82
CA GLN A 248 -67.93 35.89 -11.03
C GLN A 248 -68.28 37.34 -10.65
N MET A 249 -67.29 38.14 -10.24
CA MET A 249 -67.50 39.57 -9.96
C MET A 249 -67.91 40.33 -11.22
N ARG A 250 -67.29 40.07 -12.38
CA ARG A 250 -67.68 40.70 -13.65
C ARG A 250 -69.08 40.32 -14.11
N GLU A 251 -69.48 39.06 -13.91
CA GLU A 251 -70.84 38.59 -14.19
C GLU A 251 -71.84 39.26 -13.24
N SER A 252 -71.52 39.33 -11.93
CA SER A 252 -72.32 40.04 -10.93
C SER A 252 -72.42 41.55 -11.20
N ASP A 253 -71.34 42.22 -11.61
CA ASP A 253 -71.37 43.64 -12.00
C ASP A 253 -72.21 43.85 -13.26
N GLY A 254 -72.16 42.91 -14.20
CA GLY A 254 -73.01 42.90 -15.40
C GLY A 254 -74.50 42.81 -15.05
N GLU A 255 -74.86 41.87 -14.18
CA GLU A 255 -76.22 41.66 -13.69
C GLU A 255 -76.70 42.85 -12.83
N ASN A 256 -75.85 43.36 -11.94
CA ASN A 256 -76.13 44.54 -11.12
C ASN A 256 -76.33 45.80 -11.98
N SER A 257 -75.57 45.95 -13.08
CA SER A 257 -75.75 47.06 -14.04
C SER A 257 -77.06 46.98 -14.84
N GLN A 258 -77.59 45.77 -15.07
CA GLN A 258 -78.91 45.60 -15.68
C GLN A 258 -80.03 45.88 -14.68
N ILE A 259 -79.90 45.39 -13.45
CA ILE A 259 -80.85 45.67 -12.36
C ILE A 259 -80.94 47.17 -12.10
N GLN A 260 -79.82 47.90 -12.11
CA GLN A 260 -79.81 49.35 -11.93
C GLN A 260 -80.56 50.08 -13.06
N ARG A 261 -80.38 49.65 -14.33
CA ARG A 261 -81.11 50.22 -15.48
C ARG A 261 -82.62 49.98 -15.39
N ILE A 262 -83.03 48.82 -14.87
CA ILE A 262 -84.44 48.52 -14.61
C ILE A 262 -84.98 49.44 -13.51
N TRP A 263 -84.24 49.61 -12.40
CA TRP A 263 -84.60 50.53 -11.33
C TRP A 263 -84.73 51.98 -11.80
N ASP A 264 -83.80 52.48 -12.61
CA ASP A 264 -83.85 53.85 -13.16
C ASP A 264 -85.09 54.04 -14.07
N SER A 265 -85.48 53.01 -14.82
CA SER A 265 -86.69 53.04 -15.66
C SER A 265 -87.97 53.07 -14.82
N VAL A 266 -88.04 52.27 -13.75
CA VAL A 266 -89.16 52.26 -12.80
C VAL A 266 -89.25 53.57 -12.03
N ALA A 267 -88.12 54.12 -11.57
CA ALA A 267 -88.06 55.40 -10.87
C ALA A 267 -88.58 56.57 -11.74
N ASN A 268 -88.34 56.53 -13.05
CA ASN A 268 -88.89 57.52 -13.98
C ASN A 268 -90.41 57.39 -14.16
N TYR A 269 -90.99 56.19 -14.07
CA TYR A 269 -92.43 55.98 -14.12
C TYR A 269 -93.16 56.40 -12.84
N LEU A 270 -92.48 56.30 -11.69
CA LEU A 270 -93.04 56.64 -10.38
C LEU A 270 -92.88 58.11 -10.01
N ARG A 271 -92.32 58.94 -10.90
CA ARG A 271 -92.24 60.39 -10.68
C ARG A 271 -93.66 60.96 -10.74
N PRO A 272 -94.20 61.48 -9.62
CA PRO A 272 -95.52 62.07 -9.64
C PRO A 272 -95.51 63.27 -10.58
N GLY A 273 -96.44 63.31 -11.51
CA GLY A 273 -96.78 64.56 -12.18
C GLY A 273 -97.16 65.55 -11.10
N SER A 274 -96.32 66.55 -10.85
CA SER A 274 -96.76 67.79 -10.23
C SER A 274 -97.69 68.46 -11.23
N GLY A 275 -98.96 68.10 -11.13
CA GLY A 275 -100.06 68.78 -11.77
C GLY A 275 -100.13 70.22 -11.27
N ASN A 276 -100.46 71.08 -12.22
CA ASN A 276 -100.82 72.49 -12.09
C ASN A 276 -101.58 72.83 -10.80
N ALA A 277 -101.14 73.89 -10.14
CA ALA A 277 -101.99 74.96 -9.63
C ALA A 277 -101.25 76.29 -9.84
#